data_AF-A0A7K0D378-F1
#
_entry.id   AF-A0A7K0D378-F1
#
_cell.length_a   1.000
_cell.length_b   1.000
_cell.length_c   1.000
_cell.angle_alpha   90.00
_cell.angle_beta   90.00
_cell.angle_gamma   90.00
#
_symmetry.space_group_name_H-M   'P 1'
#
loop_
_entity.id
_entity.type
_entity.pdbx_description
1 polymer ?
#
loop_
_entity_poly.entity_id
_entity_poly.type
_entity_poly.pdbx_seq_one_letter_code
_entity_poly.pdbx_strand_id
1 'polypeptide(L)'
;MRRPPLSLLQIEYLTPTVEGRAVEVQAMLADRGHHRAPSAADLLIAAAGEIIGLTVLHLDKDFELIAEVTGQPMERLRIDT
;
A
#
# COMPACT_ATOMS: atom_id res chain seq x y z
N MET A 1 23.82 15.80 4.90
CA MET A 1 22.53 15.20 4.48
C MET A 1 21.52 16.32 4.27
N ARG A 2 21.08 16.60 3.04
CA ARG A 2 19.90 17.45 2.82
C ARG A 2 18.73 16.69 3.44
N ARG A 3 18.09 17.22 4.48
CA ARG A 3 16.81 16.68 4.92
C ARG A 3 15.86 16.80 3.72
N PRO A 4 15.20 15.72 3.26
CA PRO A 4 14.11 15.89 2.32
C PRO A 4 13.15 16.90 2.98
N PRO A 5 12.71 17.95 2.28
CA PRO A 5 11.78 18.87 2.89
C PRO A 5 10.52 18.04 3.13
N LEU A 6 10.20 17.76 4.40
CA LEU A 6 8.94 17.11 4.76
C LEU A 6 7.76 17.91 4.17
N SER A 7 7.96 19.21 3.93
CA SER A 7 7.04 20.09 3.20
C SER A 7 6.82 19.76 1.72
N LEU A 8 7.64 18.91 1.11
CA LEU A 8 7.44 18.38 -0.25
C LEU A 8 6.76 17.01 -0.26
N LEU A 9 6.63 16.34 0.89
CA LEU A 9 5.91 15.09 1.01
C LEU A 9 4.46 15.42 1.40
N GLN A 10 3.55 15.31 0.44
CA GLN A 10 2.12 15.45 0.69
C GLN A 10 1.69 14.41 1.73
N ILE A 11 1.02 14.86 2.79
CA ILE A 11 0.48 13.96 3.83
C ILE A 11 -0.90 13.50 3.37
N GLU A 12 -1.07 12.19 3.26
CA GLU A 12 -2.37 11.57 3.05
C GLU A 12 -2.95 11.07 4.37
N TYR A 13 -4.14 11.56 4.70
CA TYR A 13 -4.89 11.13 5.88
C TYR A 13 -5.84 9.99 5.52
N LEU A 14 -6.00 9.05 6.45
CA LEU A 14 -6.97 7.98 6.29
C LEU A 14 -8.39 8.53 6.36
N THR A 15 -9.27 7.91 5.59
CA THR A 15 -10.72 8.16 5.63
C THR A 15 -11.43 6.85 5.92
N PRO A 16 -12.69 6.87 6.40
CA PRO A 16 -13.48 5.64 6.57
C PRO A 16 -13.56 4.79 5.29
N THR A 17 -13.53 5.41 4.11
CA THR A 17 -13.47 4.71 2.82
C THR A 17 -12.17 3.92 2.66
N VAL A 18 -11.03 4.50 3.03
CA VAL A 18 -9.73 3.81 2.99
C VAL A 18 -9.70 2.64 3.98
N GLU A 19 -10.22 2.85 5.19
CA GLU A 19 -10.30 1.79 6.21
C GLU A 19 -11.20 0.63 5.74
N GLY A 20 -12.38 0.94 5.19
CA GLY A 20 -13.28 -0.07 4.62
C GLY A 20 -12.61 -0.86 3.49
N ARG A 21 -11.91 -0.16 2.59
CA ARG A 21 -11.19 -0.80 1.48
C ARG A 21 -10.06 -1.70 1.98
N ALA A 22 -9.31 -1.30 3.00
CA ALA A 22 -8.27 -2.14 3.58
C ALA A 22 -8.82 -3.48 4.11
N VAL A 23 -10.02 -3.46 4.73
CA VAL A 23 -10.70 -4.68 5.20
C VAL A 23 -11.15 -5.56 4.03
N GLU A 24 -11.66 -4.97 2.94
CA GLU A 24 -12.01 -5.72 1.73
C GLU A 24 -10.80 -6.43 1.13
N VAL A 25 -9.67 -5.72 0.98
CA VAL A 25 -8.43 -6.30 0.46
C VAL A 25 -7.92 -7.42 1.38
N GLN A 26 -8.02 -7.25 2.70
CA GLN A 26 -7.69 -8.31 3.65
C GLN A 26 -8.55 -9.57 3.44
N ALA A 27 -9.84 -9.41 3.19
CA ALA A 27 -10.74 -10.53 2.89
C ALA A 27 -10.35 -11.21 1.56
N MET A 28 -10.04 -10.45 0.51
CA MET A 28 -9.58 -10.98 -0.78
C MET A 28 -8.27 -11.77 -0.65
N LEU A 29 -7.39 -11.38 0.25
CA LEU A 29 -6.17 -12.12 0.59
C LEU A 29 -6.47 -13.36 1.44
N ALA A 30 -7.47 -13.29 2.34
CA ALA A 30 -7.92 -14.43 3.13
C ALA A 30 -8.44 -15.57 2.25
N ASP A 31 -9.23 -15.23 1.23
CA ASP A 31 -9.75 -16.19 0.25
C ASP A 31 -8.64 -16.95 -0.50
N ARG A 32 -7.44 -16.36 -0.58
CA ARG A 32 -6.24 -16.95 -1.19
C ARG A 32 -5.26 -17.56 -0.18
N GLY A 33 -5.60 -17.56 1.12
CA GLY A 33 -4.72 -18.05 2.19
C GLY A 33 -3.57 -17.10 2.58
N HIS A 34 -3.59 -15.85 2.13
CA HIS A 34 -2.54 -14.85 2.34
C HIS A 34 -2.85 -13.78 3.40
N HIS A 35 -3.96 -13.88 4.15
CA HIS A 35 -4.38 -12.86 5.13
C HIS A 35 -3.40 -12.56 6.28
N ARG A 36 -2.36 -13.39 6.48
CA ARG A 36 -1.31 -13.18 7.50
C ARG A 36 0.01 -12.68 6.91
N ALA A 37 0.10 -12.48 5.60
CA ALA A 37 1.30 -11.93 4.98
C ALA A 37 1.32 -10.40 5.15
N PRO A 38 0.47 -9.59 4.45
CA PRO A 38 0.50 -8.15 4.64
C PRO A 38 0.06 -7.72 6.04
N SER A 39 0.74 -6.71 6.58
CA SER A 39 0.34 -6.08 7.84
C SER A 39 -0.87 -5.16 7.67
N ALA A 40 -1.53 -4.80 8.78
CA ALA A 40 -2.60 -3.81 8.76
C ALA A 40 -2.14 -2.45 8.20
N ALA A 41 -0.88 -2.07 8.43
CA ALA A 41 -0.32 -0.84 7.89
C ALA A 41 -0.18 -0.91 6.36
N ASP A 42 0.27 -2.05 5.82
CA ASP A 42 0.43 -2.24 4.38
C ASP A 42 -0.91 -2.17 3.66
N LEU A 43 -1.94 -2.77 4.25
CA LEU A 43 -3.32 -2.71 3.74
C LEU A 43 -3.87 -1.28 3.71
N LEU A 44 -3.62 -0.48 4.76
CA LEU A 44 -4.05 0.91 4.81
C LEU A 44 -3.28 1.79 3.80
N ILE A 45 -1.98 1.57 3.65
CA ILE A 45 -1.14 2.29 2.66
C ILE A 45 -1.60 1.95 1.24
N ALA A 46 -1.80 0.66 0.95
CA ALA A 46 -2.26 0.22 -0.36
C ALA A 46 -3.66 0.76 -0.68
N ALA A 47 -4.61 0.64 0.25
CA ALA A 47 -5.95 1.17 0.08
C ALA A 47 -5.95 2.70 -0.14
N ALA A 48 -5.10 3.44 0.59
CA ALA A 48 -4.95 4.88 0.38
C ALA A 48 -4.43 5.18 -1.04
N GLY A 49 -3.38 4.48 -1.48
CA GLY A 49 -2.83 4.62 -2.83
C GLY A 49 -3.87 4.32 -3.92
N GLU A 50 -4.65 3.25 -3.75
CA GLU A 50 -5.71 2.84 -4.69
C GLU A 50 -6.80 3.92 -4.80
N ILE A 51 -7.35 4.36 -3.65
CA ILE A 51 -8.48 5.30 -3.61
C ILE A 51 -8.09 6.69 -4.11
N ILE A 52 -6.86 7.13 -3.85
CA ILE A 52 -6.36 8.46 -4.22
C ILE A 52 -5.77 8.47 -5.65
N GLY A 53 -5.53 7.29 -6.23
CA GLY A 53 -4.96 7.16 -7.57
C GLY A 53 -3.44 7.38 -7.61
N LEU A 54 -2.73 6.96 -6.56
CA LEU A 54 -1.28 7.02 -6.45
C LEU A 54 -0.64 5.64 -6.63
N THR A 55 0.57 5.62 -7.17
CA THR A 55 1.43 4.42 -7.18
C THR A 55 2.11 4.29 -5.83
N VAL A 56 2.01 3.11 -5.19
CA VAL A 56 2.75 2.85 -3.94
C VAL A 56 4.18 2.48 -4.27
N LEU A 57 5.14 3.27 -3.78
CA LEU A 57 6.56 2.95 -3.83
C LEU A 57 6.95 2.11 -2.61
N HIS A 58 7.53 0.94 -2.81
CA HIS A 58 7.83 0.01 -1.72
C HIS A 58 9.14 -0.77 -1.90
N LEU A 59 9.63 -1.35 -0.81
CA LEU A 59 10.69 -2.37 -0.80
C LEU A 59 10.26 -3.60 0.00
N ASP A 60 8.97 -3.91 -0.02
CA ASP A 60 8.39 -5.06 0.66
C ASP A 60 7.60 -5.91 -0.33
N LYS A 61 7.78 -7.23 -0.32
CA LYS A 61 7.09 -8.14 -1.24
C LYS A 61 5.59 -8.25 -0.96
N ASP A 62 5.14 -7.88 0.23
CA ASP A 62 3.72 -8.01 0.60
C ASP A 62 2.82 -7.06 -0.19
N PHE A 63 3.36 -5.93 -0.67
CA PHE A 63 2.66 -5.05 -1.63
C PHE A 63 2.46 -5.70 -3.00
N GLU A 64 3.31 -6.64 -3.42
CA GLU A 64 3.09 -7.39 -4.66
C GLU A 64 1.89 -8.33 -4.50
N LEU A 65 1.76 -9.01 -3.35
CA LEU A 65 0.59 -9.84 -3.04
C LEU A 65 -0.70 -9.01 -3.00
N ILE A 66 -0.63 -7.78 -2.48
CA ILE A 66 -1.76 -6.85 -2.52
C ILE A 66 -2.09 -6.47 -3.97
N ALA A 67 -1.08 -6.15 -4.79
CA ALA A 67 -1.28 -5.79 -6.20
C ALA A 67 -1.90 -6.93 -7.02
N GLU A 68 -1.56 -8.19 -6.73
CA GLU A 68 -2.16 -9.36 -7.37
C GLU A 68 -3.68 -9.43 -7.16
N VAL A 69 -4.18 -8.92 -6.03
CA VAL A 69 -5.63 -8.95 -5.72
C VAL A 69 -6.34 -7.66 -6.10
N THR A 70 -5.70 -6.50 -6.02
CA THR A 70 -6.33 -5.20 -6.34
C THR A 70 -6.10 -4.73 -7.77
N GLY A 71 -5.03 -5.18 -8.42
CA GLY A 71 -4.59 -4.68 -9.73
C GLY A 71 -4.07 -3.24 -9.70
N GLN A 72 -3.88 -2.65 -8.52
CA GLN A 72 -3.44 -1.26 -8.38
C GLN A 72 -1.95 -1.10 -8.76
N PRO A 73 -1.54 0.09 -9.22
CA PRO A 73 -0.14 0.33 -9.56
C PRO A 73 0.76 0.29 -8.31
N MET A 74 1.80 -0.52 -8.37
CA MET A 74 2.90 -0.56 -7.39
C MET A 74 4.24 -0.34 -8.10
N GLU A 75 5.20 0.29 -7.41
CA GLU A 75 6.57 0.43 -7.87
C GLU A 75 7.54 -0.08 -6.80
N ARG A 76 8.42 -0.99 -7.20
CA ARG A 76 9.51 -1.46 -6.33
C ARG A 76 10.71 -0.51 -6.42
N LEU A 77 11.14 0.00 -5.27
CA LEU A 77 12.34 0.83 -5.16
C LEU A 77 13.56 0.04 -5.63
N ARG A 78 14.28 0.58 -6.62
CA ARG A 78 15.56 0.03 -7.07
C ARG A 78 16.68 0.56 -6.20
N ILE A 79 17.50 -0.34 -5.66
CA ILE A 79 18.71 0.01 -4.90
C ILE A 79 19.90 -0.46 -5.74
N ASP A 80 20.65 0.51 -6.27
CA ASP A 80 21.93 0.22 -6.91
C ASP A 80 22.91 -0.24 -5.82
N THR A 81 23.49 -1.43 -5.99
CA THR A 81 24.44 -2.04 -5.05
C THR A 81 25.86 -1.63 -5.38
#